data_AF-K1Z037-F1
#
_entry.id   AF-K1Z037-F1
#
_cell.length_a   1.000
_cell.length_b   1.000
_cell.length_c   1.000
_cell.angle_alpha   90.00
_cell.angle_beta   90.00
_cell.angle_gamma   90.00
#
_symmetry.space_group_name_H-M   'P 1'
#
loop_
_entity.id
_entity.type
_entity.pdbx_description
1 polymer ?
#
loop_
_entity_poly.entity_id
_entity_poly.type
_entity_poly.pdbx_seq_one_letter_code
_entity_poly.pdbx_strand_id
1 'polypeptide(L)'
;MFKHIVAIGIIGTMFLSGCGVTVREEHNRPNRGYSHDYRRDYDYRLQNNERRIAEYRNSHRPDEVLVIEVRHNNMKRKLNEFKGNTKQEWDSFKREFNHDMKDLDKSLRGFKKRNGNRK
;
A
#
# COMPACT_ATOMS: atom_id res chain seq x y z
N MET A 1 31.78 -41.05 0.55
CA MET A 1 31.65 -39.59 0.71
C MET A 1 30.16 -39.28 0.79
N PHE A 2 29.67 -38.96 1.99
CA PHE A 2 28.42 -38.24 2.33
C PHE A 2 27.75 -37.52 1.11
N LYS A 3 26.45 -37.61 0.82
CA LYS A 3 25.32 -37.27 1.71
C LYS A 3 23.95 -37.44 1.01
N HIS A 4 22.96 -37.93 1.79
CA HIS A 4 21.48 -37.78 1.69
C HIS A 4 20.74 -38.54 0.55
N ILE A 5 20.11 -39.70 0.82
CA ILE A 5 18.79 -39.93 1.49
C ILE A 5 17.63 -39.53 0.55
N VAL A 6 17.05 -40.47 -0.22
CA VAL A 6 15.78 -41.21 0.05
C VAL A 6 14.56 -40.27 0.03
N ALA A 7 13.41 -40.52 -0.59
CA ALA A 7 12.88 -41.45 -1.58
C ALA A 7 11.46 -40.94 -1.88
N ILE A 8 11.02 -41.03 -3.14
CA ILE A 8 9.75 -41.63 -3.58
C ILE A 8 8.51 -41.22 -2.76
N GLY A 9 7.63 -40.37 -3.30
CA GLY A 9 6.41 -40.82 -4.01
C GLY A 9 5.24 -40.91 -3.02
N ILE A 10 4.05 -40.37 -3.28
CA ILE A 10 2.96 -41.08 -3.97
C ILE A 10 1.73 -40.14 -4.01
N ILE A 11 1.25 -39.80 -5.21
CA ILE A 11 -0.04 -40.21 -5.81
C ILE A 11 -1.26 -39.52 -5.20
N GLY A 12 -1.85 -38.63 -5.99
CA GLY A 12 -3.24 -38.23 -5.84
C GLY A 12 -4.16 -39.37 -6.29
N THR A 13 -5.05 -39.78 -5.40
CA THR A 13 -6.28 -40.50 -5.76
C THR A 13 -7.40 -40.00 -4.85
N MET A 14 -8.43 -39.44 -5.48
CA MET A 14 -9.74 -39.25 -4.87
C MET A 14 -10.25 -40.59 -4.33
N PHE A 15 -10.62 -40.63 -3.05
CA PHE A 15 -11.54 -41.61 -2.52
C PHE A 15 -12.66 -40.90 -1.75
N LEU A 16 -13.88 -41.16 -2.21
CA LEU A 16 -15.13 -40.88 -1.53
C LEU A 16 -15.27 -41.81 -0.30
N SER A 17 -15.94 -41.29 0.73
CA SER A 17 -16.54 -42.01 1.86
C SER A 17 -15.61 -42.34 3.04
N GLY A 18 -15.84 -41.69 4.19
CA GLY A 18 -15.34 -42.12 5.49
C GLY A 18 -14.51 -41.05 6.22
N CYS A 19 -14.85 -40.83 7.49
CA CYS A 19 -14.35 -39.77 8.36
C CYS A 19 -12.81 -39.73 8.52
N GLY A 20 -12.25 -38.51 8.49
CA GLY A 20 -10.88 -38.19 8.90
C GLY A 20 -9.83 -38.66 7.88
N VAL A 21 -9.04 -37.82 7.25
CA VAL A 21 -8.32 -36.65 7.75
C VAL A 21 -8.19 -35.69 6.57
N THR A 22 -8.86 -34.54 6.63
CA THR A 22 -8.56 -33.47 5.68
C THR A 22 -7.17 -32.94 6.04
N VAL A 23 -6.20 -33.14 5.15
CA VAL A 23 -5.02 -32.28 5.13
C VAL A 23 -5.55 -30.87 4.98
N ARG A 24 -5.48 -30.10 6.07
CA ARG A 24 -5.85 -28.70 6.12
C ARG A 24 -4.80 -27.96 5.31
N GLU A 25 -4.99 -27.91 3.99
CA GLU A 25 -4.48 -26.79 3.21
C GLU A 25 -5.08 -25.55 3.86
N GLU A 26 -4.22 -24.82 4.58
CA GLU A 26 -4.51 -23.49 5.02
C GLU A 26 -4.65 -22.65 3.74
N HIS A 27 -5.85 -22.69 3.16
CA HIS A 27 -6.32 -21.66 2.25
C HIS A 27 -6.15 -20.35 3.00
N ASN A 28 -5.06 -19.66 2.70
CA ASN A 28 -4.82 -18.27 3.04
C ASN A 28 -5.93 -17.48 2.34
N ARG A 29 -7.12 -17.46 2.95
CA ARG A 29 -8.27 -16.72 2.46
C ARG A 29 -7.81 -15.26 2.47
N PRO A 30 -7.76 -14.58 1.30
CA PRO A 30 -7.33 -13.20 1.26
C PRO A 30 -8.20 -12.43 2.24
N ASN A 31 -7.56 -11.79 3.21
CA ASN A 31 -8.24 -11.07 4.27
C ASN A 31 -8.84 -9.78 3.69
N ARG A 32 -10.00 -9.93 3.04
CA ARG A 32 -10.69 -8.88 2.25
C ARG A 32 -11.14 -7.70 3.12
N GLY A 33 -11.31 -7.89 4.43
CA GLY A 33 -11.80 -6.86 5.34
C GLY A 33 -10.79 -5.73 5.59
N TYR A 34 -9.53 -6.05 5.88
CA TYR A 34 -8.54 -5.01 6.20
C TYR A 34 -8.11 -4.19 4.98
N SER A 35 -8.00 -4.80 3.80
CA SER A 35 -7.48 -4.09 2.61
C SER A 35 -8.43 -2.99 2.11
N HIS A 36 -9.74 -3.15 2.26
CA HIS A 36 -10.72 -2.28 1.60
C HIS A 36 -10.82 -0.91 2.27
N ASP A 37 -10.93 -0.89 3.59
CA ASP A 37 -11.17 0.35 4.34
C ASP A 37 -9.97 1.30 4.29
N TYR A 38 -8.73 0.78 4.39
CA TYR A 38 -7.53 1.61 4.36
C TYR A 38 -7.20 2.14 2.96
N ARG A 39 -7.42 1.35 1.91
CA ARG A 39 -7.21 1.84 0.55
C ARG A 39 -8.14 3.02 0.26
N ARG A 40 -9.41 2.90 0.65
CA ARG A 40 -10.39 3.99 0.50
C ARG A 40 -9.97 5.25 1.25
N ASP A 41 -9.49 5.14 2.50
CA ASP A 41 -8.96 6.30 3.25
C ASP A 41 -7.78 6.95 2.53
N TYR A 42 -6.82 6.14 2.07
CA TYR A 42 -5.65 6.65 1.36
C TYR A 42 -6.00 7.30 0.03
N ASP A 43 -6.90 6.71 -0.75
CA ASP A 43 -7.40 7.29 -1.99
C ASP A 43 -8.08 8.64 -1.74
N TYR A 44 -8.95 8.72 -0.73
CA TYR A 44 -9.60 9.97 -0.36
C TYR A 44 -8.59 11.07 0.00
N ARG A 45 -7.59 10.75 0.82
CA ARG A 45 -6.55 11.69 1.24
C ARG A 45 -5.65 12.11 0.07
N LEU A 46 -5.30 11.18 -0.82
CA LEU A 46 -4.55 11.46 -2.04
C LEU A 46 -5.34 12.37 -2.99
N GLN A 47 -6.65 12.14 -3.16
CA GLN A 47 -7.51 13.00 -3.98
C GLN A 47 -7.61 14.42 -3.40
N ASN A 48 -7.76 14.55 -2.08
CA ASN A 48 -7.73 15.86 -1.43
C ASN A 48 -6.39 16.58 -1.64
N ASN A 49 -5.28 15.85 -1.57
CA ASN A 49 -3.95 16.42 -1.85
C ASN A 49 -3.79 16.81 -3.33
N GLU A 50 -4.30 16.02 -4.28
CA GLU A 50 -4.31 16.37 -5.71
C GLU A 50 -5.01 17.70 -5.95
N ARG A 51 -6.17 17.93 -5.30
CA ARG A 51 -6.89 19.22 -5.41
C ARG A 51 -6.04 20.40 -4.93
N ARG A 52 -5.39 20.26 -3.76
CA ARG A 52 -4.51 21.30 -3.19
C ARG A 52 -3.31 21.58 -4.08
N ILE A 53 -2.74 20.53 -4.67
CA ILE A 53 -1.62 20.65 -5.60
C ILE A 53 -2.05 21.40 -6.87
N ALA A 54 -3.23 21.08 -7.41
CA ALA A 54 -3.78 21.76 -8.58
C ALA A 54 -3.95 23.26 -8.35
N GLU A 55 -4.38 23.68 -7.15
CA GLU A 55 -4.45 25.10 -6.76
C GLU A 55 -3.08 25.79 -6.78
N TYR A 56 -1.99 25.05 -6.58
CA TYR A 56 -0.63 25.60 -6.50
C TYR A 56 0.09 25.64 -7.85
N ARG A 57 -0.42 24.99 -8.89
CA ARG A 57 0.21 24.94 -10.23
C ARG A 57 0.48 26.31 -10.83
N ASN A 58 -0.36 27.30 -10.52
CA ASN A 58 -0.22 28.68 -11.00
C ASN A 58 0.56 29.59 -10.03
N SER A 59 1.25 29.01 -9.05
CA SER A 59 2.06 29.79 -8.11
C SER A 59 3.37 30.27 -8.74
N HIS A 60 3.98 31.29 -8.13
CA HIS A 60 5.30 31.80 -8.51
C HIS A 60 6.47 30.89 -8.10
N ARG A 61 6.19 29.64 -7.67
CA ARG A 61 7.18 28.70 -7.14
C ARG A 61 6.98 27.30 -7.72
N PRO A 62 7.04 27.16 -9.06
CA PRO A 62 6.70 25.92 -9.75
C PRO A 62 7.65 24.77 -9.39
N ASP A 63 8.89 25.07 -9.03
CA ASP A 63 9.90 24.13 -8.55
C ASP A 63 9.46 23.40 -7.28
N GLU A 64 8.95 24.14 -6.27
CA GLU A 64 8.45 23.50 -5.04
C GLU A 64 7.18 22.69 -5.29
N VAL A 65 6.30 23.16 -6.18
CA VAL A 65 5.08 22.45 -6.55
C VAL A 65 5.43 21.14 -7.25
N LEU A 66 6.42 21.14 -8.15
CA LEU A 66 6.88 19.94 -8.83
C LEU A 66 7.43 18.89 -7.85
N VAL A 67 8.18 19.29 -6.82
CA VAL A 67 8.64 18.36 -5.77
C VAL A 67 7.46 17.73 -5.02
N ILE A 68 6.44 18.53 -4.71
CA ILE A 68 5.23 18.05 -4.03
C ILE A 68 4.45 17.09 -4.95
N GLU A 69 4.32 17.41 -6.23
CA GLU A 69 3.68 16.57 -7.26
C GLU A 69 4.38 15.22 -7.42
N VAL A 70 5.71 15.22 -7.52
CA VAL A 70 6.48 13.98 -7.63
C VAL A 70 6.26 13.08 -6.41
N ARG A 71 6.28 13.65 -5.19
CA ARG A 71 5.99 12.89 -3.96
C ARG A 71 4.58 12.30 -3.97
N HIS A 72 3.58 13.11 -4.35
CA HIS A 72 2.19 12.68 -4.44
C HIS A 72 1.99 11.55 -5.47
N ASN A 73 2.59 11.67 -6.65
CA ASN A 73 2.53 10.64 -7.69
C ASN A 73 3.23 9.35 -7.26
N ASN A 74 4.38 9.44 -6.57
CA ASN A 74 5.05 8.28 -6.00
C ASN A 74 4.17 7.56 -4.97
N MET A 75 3.43 8.30 -4.15
CA MET A 75 2.50 7.69 -3.19
C MET A 75 1.31 7.01 -3.88
N LYS A 76 0.71 7.63 -4.90
CA LYS A 76 -0.33 6.99 -5.74
C LYS A 76 0.17 5.67 -6.32
N ARG A 77 1.39 5.69 -6.86
CA ARG A 77 2.03 4.49 -7.41
C ARG A 77 2.25 3.42 -6.34
N LYS A 78 2.82 3.78 -5.18
CA LYS A 78 3.03 2.89 -4.03
C LYS A 78 1.71 2.25 -3.56
N LEU A 79 0.61 3.01 -3.51
CA LEU A 79 -0.71 2.48 -3.16
C LEU A 79 -1.26 1.54 -4.23
N ASN A 80 -1.10 1.84 -5.52
CA ASN A 80 -1.61 1.00 -6.62
C ASN A 80 -0.83 -0.31 -6.76
N GLU A 81 0.50 -0.26 -6.59
CA GLU A 81 1.39 -1.42 -6.77
C GLU A 81 1.33 -2.38 -5.58
N PHE A 82 0.92 -1.92 -4.39
CA PHE A 82 0.95 -2.74 -3.18
C PHE A 82 -0.08 -3.88 -3.18
N LYS A 83 0.38 -5.13 -3.17
CA LYS A 83 -0.48 -6.33 -3.17
C LYS A 83 -0.41 -7.12 -1.86
N GLY A 84 -0.27 -6.45 -0.71
CA GLY A 84 -0.14 -7.11 0.58
C GLY A 84 -1.19 -8.20 0.79
N ASN A 85 -0.74 -9.42 1.07
CA ASN A 85 -1.59 -10.61 1.21
C ASN A 85 -1.80 -10.96 2.68
N THR A 86 -0.92 -10.47 3.56
CA THR A 86 -0.93 -10.75 4.99
C THR A 86 -1.18 -9.48 5.81
N LYS A 87 -1.71 -9.65 7.02
CA LYS A 87 -1.93 -8.53 7.96
C LYS A 87 -0.62 -7.78 8.28
N GLN A 88 0.48 -8.51 8.44
CA GLN A 88 1.78 -7.92 8.77
C GLN A 88 2.32 -7.02 7.64
N GLU A 89 2.17 -7.44 6.38
CA GLU A 89 2.52 -6.62 5.23
C GLU A 89 1.68 -5.34 5.19
N TRP A 90 0.38 -5.46 5.44
CA TRP A 90 -0.52 -4.30 5.56
C TRP A 90 -0.12 -3.37 6.69
N ASP A 91 0.24 -3.90 7.87
CA ASP A 91 0.64 -3.08 9.01
C ASP A 91 1.95 -2.34 8.74
N SER A 92 2.92 -2.99 8.10
CA SER A 92 4.18 -2.34 7.70
C SER A 92 3.93 -1.25 6.65
N PHE A 93 3.16 -1.58 5.61
CA PHE A 93 2.80 -0.64 4.56
C PHE A 93 2.10 0.59 5.13
N LYS A 94 1.09 0.41 5.98
CA LYS A 94 0.35 1.51 6.61
C LYS A 94 1.27 2.41 7.42
N ARG A 95 2.21 1.85 8.19
CA ARG A 95 3.14 2.63 9.01
C ARG A 95 3.96 3.60 8.15
N GLU A 96 4.56 3.08 7.08
CA GLU A 96 5.36 3.88 6.16
C GLU A 96 4.49 4.86 5.36
N PHE A 97 3.39 4.39 4.80
CA PHE A 97 2.50 5.21 3.98
C PHE A 97 1.89 6.37 4.79
N ASN A 98 1.59 6.14 6.07
CA ASN A 98 1.15 7.21 6.97
C ASN A 98 2.25 8.24 7.25
N HIS A 99 3.50 7.81 7.31
CA HIS A 99 4.65 8.73 7.45
C HIS A 99 4.79 9.59 6.19
N ASP A 100 4.82 8.95 5.01
CA ASP A 100 4.87 9.63 3.71
C ASP A 100 3.74 10.67 3.57
N MET A 101 2.52 10.31 4.02
CA MET A 101 1.37 11.21 3.96
C MET A 101 1.47 12.40 4.91
N LYS A 102 2.04 12.23 6.11
CA LYS A 102 2.27 13.33 7.04
C LYS A 102 3.30 14.32 6.48
N ASP A 103 4.34 13.81 5.84
CA ASP A 103 5.38 14.64 5.24
C ASP A 103 4.87 15.39 4.01
N LEU A 104 4.02 14.76 3.19
CA LEU A 104 3.33 15.42 2.10
C LEU A 104 2.41 16.53 2.61
N ASP A 105 1.59 16.28 3.65
CA ASP A 105 0.72 17.31 4.22
C ASP A 105 1.51 18.49 4.81
N LYS A 106 2.62 18.20 5.51
CA LYS A 106 3.54 19.22 6.02
C LYS A 106 4.10 20.08 4.88
N SER A 107 4.48 19.45 3.76
CA SER A 107 4.98 20.14 2.57
C SER A 107 3.91 21.06 1.97
N LEU A 108 2.68 20.56 1.82
CA LEU A 108 1.54 21.32 1.29
C LEU A 108 1.14 22.51 2.19
N ARG A 109 1.15 22.32 3.51
CA ARG A 109 0.87 23.39 4.49
C ARG A 109 1.99 24.43 4.52
N GLY A 110 3.24 23.99 4.48
CA GLY A 110 4.41 24.85 4.41
C GLY A 110 4.39 25.71 3.14
N PHE A 111 4.07 25.08 2.01
CA PHE A 111 3.88 25.78 0.73
C PHE A 111 2.79 26.85 0.85
N LYS A 112 1.59 26.48 1.34
CA LYS A 112 0.46 27.42 1.52
C LYS A 112 0.86 28.64 2.34
N LYS A 113 1.55 28.43 3.47
CA LYS A 113 2.00 29.53 4.34
C LYS A 113 2.97 30.47 3.62
N ARG A 114 3.96 29.93 2.91
CA ARG A 114 4.93 30.73 2.14
C ARG A 114 4.28 31.48 0.97
N ASN A 115 3.29 30.87 0.33
CA ASN A 115 2.55 31.50 -0.77
C ASN A 115 1.59 32.59 -0.28
N GLY A 116 0.91 32.36 0.86
CA GLY A 116 -0.04 33.31 1.45
C GLY A 116 0.59 34.49 2.18
N ASN A 117 1.80 34.33 2.73
CA ASN A 117 2.55 35.41 3.40
C ASN A 117 3.14 36.46 2.43
N ARG A 118 2.80 36.41 1.14
CA ARG A 118 3.20 37.39 0.12
C ARG A 118 2.08 38.36 -0.26
N LYS A 119 1.06 38.52 0.59
CA LYS A 119 0.09 39.61 0.49
C LYS A 119 0.48 40.74 1.43
#